data_AF-A0A399X4G3-F1
#
_entry.id   AF-A0A399X4G3-F1
#
_cell.length_a   1.000
_cell.length_b   1.000
_cell.length_c   1.000
_cell.angle_alpha   90.00
_cell.angle_beta   90.00
_cell.angle_gamma   90.00
#
_symmetry.space_group_name_H-M   'P 1'
#
loop_
_entity.id
_entity.type
_entity.pdbx_description
1 polymer ?
#
loop_
_entity_poly.entity_id
_entity_poly.type
_entity_poly.pdbx_seq_one_letter_code
_entity_poly.pdbx_strand_id
1 'polypeptide(L)'
;MAANERREVFGWQGFRFDHPADWAPVVLIGTAKSGRVRLDAKDSLSIQVRWKASPHPPDGESAIRTYLKNLHRDAARARTPFSSNVQQDGAAWRYSWSSKLHALGIYWFAPELKRTFLVEAVGTSKNPPKKALEAVWERFELSPGDPWLWSLYGLALKLPTGFQLVQPTLRAGRTTLEFRARGARLVAERWGFGRQLVEKHGLAEWAASLHRLPQGSGTTDGPRFHWKGERRIGWFPSRTVLVRYDEERNHLTSVVCDFRSKDLEPQWDWFA
;
A
#
# COMPACT_ATOMS: atom_id res chain seq x y z
N MET A 1 -23.94 17.26 -3.21
CA MET A 1 -22.56 17.70 -2.91
C MET A 1 -22.13 16.96 -1.66
N ALA A 2 -21.29 15.93 -1.79
CA ALA A 2 -20.80 15.21 -0.63
C ALA A 2 -19.86 16.14 0.16
N ALA A 3 -20.02 16.16 1.48
CA ALA A 3 -19.13 16.85 2.40
C ALA A 3 -17.67 16.49 2.11
N ASN A 4 -16.76 17.38 2.48
CA ASN A 4 -15.31 17.27 2.34
C ASN A 4 -14.76 15.97 2.98
N GLU A 5 -14.93 14.83 2.31
CA GLU A 5 -14.47 13.52 2.79
C GLU A 5 -12.95 13.51 2.72
N ARG A 6 -12.33 13.36 3.89
CA ARG A 6 -10.88 13.20 3.99
C ARG A 6 -10.47 12.01 3.13
N ARG A 7 -9.54 12.23 2.19
CA ARG A 7 -8.96 11.16 1.35
C ARG A 7 -7.59 10.78 1.87
N GLU A 8 -7.26 9.52 1.71
CA GLU A 8 -5.92 8.97 1.95
C GLU A 8 -5.39 8.38 0.64
N VAL A 9 -4.06 8.40 0.49
CA VAL A 9 -3.37 7.78 -0.65
C VAL A 9 -3.01 6.36 -0.26
N PHE A 10 -3.42 5.38 -1.05
CA PHE A 10 -2.88 4.03 -0.99
C PHE A 10 -1.74 3.90 -2.00
N GLY A 11 -0.58 3.42 -1.57
CA GLY A 11 0.60 3.21 -2.42
C GLY A 11 1.18 1.83 -2.19
N TRP A 12 1.30 1.03 -3.25
CA TRP A 12 1.72 -0.37 -3.13
C TRP A 12 2.36 -0.88 -4.42
N GLN A 13 3.53 -1.50 -4.32
CA GLN A 13 4.14 -2.28 -5.41
C GLN A 13 4.19 -1.57 -6.79
N GLY A 14 4.38 -0.25 -6.80
CA GLY A 14 4.48 0.55 -8.03
C GLY A 14 3.13 1.02 -8.61
N PHE A 15 2.06 1.01 -7.83
CA PHE A 15 0.81 1.71 -8.17
C PHE A 15 0.28 2.49 -6.96
N ARG A 16 -0.53 3.51 -7.22
CA ARG A 16 -1.22 4.28 -6.19
C ARG A 16 -2.62 4.72 -6.62
N PHE A 17 -3.47 4.99 -5.64
CA PHE A 17 -4.77 5.62 -5.85
C PHE A 17 -5.27 6.27 -4.56
N ASP A 18 -6.18 7.23 -4.70
CA ASP A 18 -6.83 7.90 -3.58
C ASP A 18 -8.10 7.16 -3.18
N HIS A 19 -8.33 6.99 -1.88
CA HIS A 19 -9.57 6.43 -1.35
C HIS A 19 -10.11 7.25 -0.18
N PRO A 20 -11.41 7.14 0.16
CA PRO A 20 -11.96 7.72 1.37
C PRO A 20 -11.25 7.19 2.62
N ALA A 21 -11.02 8.05 3.61
CA ALA A 21 -10.23 7.71 4.81
C ALA A 21 -10.84 6.62 5.69
N ASP A 22 -12.14 6.34 5.56
CA ASP A 22 -12.84 5.29 6.30
C ASP A 22 -12.67 3.89 5.68
N TRP A 23 -11.98 3.78 4.54
CA TRP A 23 -11.70 2.50 3.91
C TRP A 23 -10.47 1.83 4.54
N ALA A 24 -10.58 0.53 4.73
CA ALA A 24 -9.62 -0.29 5.45
C ALA A 24 -9.07 -1.42 4.56
N PRO A 25 -7.75 -1.58 4.39
CA PRO A 25 -7.17 -2.79 3.81
C PRO A 25 -7.57 -4.05 4.59
N VAL A 26 -8.19 -5.00 3.88
CA VAL A 26 -8.57 -6.32 4.39
C VAL A 26 -7.79 -7.45 3.73
N VAL A 27 -7.17 -7.20 2.57
CA VAL A 27 -6.25 -8.13 1.89
C VAL A 27 -5.04 -7.35 1.41
N LEU A 28 -3.84 -7.84 1.76
CA LEU A 28 -2.55 -7.33 1.28
C LEU A 28 -1.63 -8.52 1.00
N ILE A 29 -1.73 -9.09 -0.20
CA ILE A 29 -0.93 -10.27 -0.58
C ILE A 29 -0.16 -10.03 -1.87
N GLY A 30 1.02 -10.63 -1.94
CA GLY A 30 1.82 -10.73 -3.16
C GLY A 30 3.16 -10.01 -3.12
N THR A 31 3.77 -9.93 -4.29
CA THR A 31 5.09 -9.36 -4.54
C THR A 31 4.99 -8.31 -5.64
N ALA A 32 6.11 -7.70 -6.03
CA ALA A 32 6.17 -6.87 -7.23
C ALA A 32 5.59 -7.61 -8.46
N LYS A 33 5.84 -8.91 -8.62
CA LYS A 33 5.40 -9.64 -9.82
C LYS A 33 3.91 -9.94 -9.84
N SER A 34 3.30 -10.27 -8.71
CA SER A 34 1.88 -10.62 -8.68
C SER A 34 1.30 -10.50 -7.29
N GLY A 35 0.03 -10.13 -7.21
CA GLY A 35 -0.65 -10.01 -5.93
C GLY A 35 -2.08 -9.51 -6.04
N ARG A 36 -2.64 -9.24 -4.86
CA ARG A 36 -3.97 -8.68 -4.68
C ARG A 36 -3.97 -7.80 -3.44
N VAL A 37 -4.57 -6.63 -3.58
CA VAL A 37 -4.98 -5.80 -2.46
C VAL A 37 -6.49 -5.63 -2.50
N ARG A 38 -7.11 -5.54 -1.33
CA ARG A 38 -8.53 -5.23 -1.19
C ARG A 38 -8.73 -4.28 -0.02
N LEU A 39 -9.42 -3.18 -0.27
CA LEU A 39 -9.86 -2.22 0.74
C LEU A 39 -11.39 -2.31 0.83
N ASP A 40 -11.90 -2.45 2.04
CA ASP A 40 -13.33 -2.46 2.34
C ASP A 40 -13.73 -1.14 2.96
N ALA A 41 -14.87 -0.63 2.51
CA ALA A 41 -15.57 0.48 3.12
C ALA A 41 -16.57 -0.03 4.17
N LYS A 42 -17.22 0.92 4.86
CA LYS A 42 -18.47 0.61 5.54
C LYS A 42 -19.54 0.15 4.51
N ASP A 43 -20.49 -0.66 4.95
CA ASP A 43 -21.68 -1.05 4.17
C ASP A 43 -21.44 -1.93 2.93
N SER A 44 -20.46 -2.85 3.01
CA SER A 44 -20.21 -3.91 2.00
C SER A 44 -19.75 -3.42 0.63
N LEU A 45 -19.23 -2.20 0.53
CA LEU A 45 -18.54 -1.70 -0.66
C LEU A 45 -17.04 -1.99 -0.53
N SER A 46 -16.38 -2.37 -1.61
CA SER A 46 -14.94 -2.65 -1.62
C SER A 46 -14.31 -2.34 -2.97
N ILE A 47 -13.00 -2.04 -2.95
CA ILE A 47 -12.15 -1.99 -4.14
C ILE A 47 -11.09 -3.06 -3.98
N GLN A 48 -10.85 -3.79 -5.06
CA GLN A 48 -9.70 -4.66 -5.18
C GLN A 48 -8.83 -4.27 -6.37
N VAL A 49 -7.53 -4.44 -6.20
CA VAL A 49 -6.55 -4.35 -7.27
C VAL A 49 -5.80 -5.67 -7.32
N ARG A 50 -5.76 -6.30 -8.48
CA ARG A 50 -4.97 -7.51 -8.75
C ARG A 50 -3.96 -7.18 -9.82
N TRP A 51 -2.74 -7.66 -9.65
CA TRP A 51 -1.71 -7.53 -10.68
C TRP A 51 -1.00 -8.85 -10.91
N LYS A 52 -0.47 -9.01 -12.11
CA LYS A 52 0.31 -10.19 -12.51
C LYS A 52 1.32 -9.80 -13.58
N ALA A 53 2.55 -10.27 -13.44
CA ALA A 53 3.61 -10.08 -14.41
C ALA A 53 3.21 -10.74 -15.74
N SER A 54 3.41 -10.00 -16.81
CA SER A 54 3.18 -10.43 -18.18
C SER A 54 4.27 -9.82 -19.05
N PRO A 55 5.29 -10.59 -19.49
CA PRO A 55 6.38 -10.05 -20.30
C PRO A 55 5.90 -9.39 -21.61
N HIS A 56 4.77 -9.85 -22.12
CA HIS A 56 4.11 -9.36 -23.32
C HIS A 56 2.63 -9.03 -23.02
N PRO A 57 1.99 -8.16 -23.82
CA PRO A 57 0.54 -7.96 -23.75
C PRO A 57 -0.19 -9.29 -23.97
N PRO A 58 -1.06 -9.73 -23.05
CA PRO A 58 -1.89 -10.90 -23.28
C PRO A 58 -3.09 -10.54 -24.18
N ASP A 59 -3.77 -11.57 -24.68
CA ASP A 59 -5.15 -11.41 -25.15
C ASP A 59 -6.06 -11.05 -23.96
N GLY A 60 -6.39 -9.77 -23.87
CA GLY A 60 -7.19 -9.24 -22.77
C GLY A 60 -8.63 -9.75 -22.75
N GLU A 61 -9.22 -10.02 -23.92
CA GLU A 61 -10.57 -10.56 -23.99
C GLU A 61 -10.62 -11.98 -23.42
N SER A 62 -9.72 -12.84 -23.89
CA SER A 62 -9.61 -14.20 -23.40
C SER A 62 -9.28 -14.24 -21.90
N ALA A 63 -8.43 -13.33 -21.42
CA ALA A 63 -8.09 -13.23 -20.01
C ALA A 63 -9.30 -12.87 -19.14
N ILE A 64 -10.08 -11.84 -19.52
CA ILE A 64 -11.24 -11.43 -18.73
C ILE A 64 -12.38 -12.44 -18.82
N ARG A 65 -12.62 -13.04 -19.99
CA ARG A 65 -13.62 -14.11 -20.15
C ARG A 65 -13.28 -15.33 -19.30
N THR A 66 -11.99 -15.69 -19.20
CA THR A 66 -11.54 -16.77 -18.32
C THR A 66 -11.79 -16.44 -16.84
N TYR A 67 -11.53 -15.19 -16.43
CA TYR A 67 -11.83 -14.72 -15.07
C TYR A 67 -13.33 -14.84 -14.76
N LEU A 68 -14.19 -14.31 -15.63
CA LEU A 68 -15.65 -14.34 -15.47
C LEU A 68 -16.22 -15.77 -15.49
N LYS A 69 -15.68 -16.65 -16.35
CA LYS A 69 -16.05 -18.07 -16.38
C LYS A 69 -15.78 -18.76 -15.04
N ASN A 70 -14.66 -18.42 -14.38
CA ASN A 70 -14.35 -18.96 -13.06
C ASN A 70 -15.36 -18.48 -12.01
N LEU A 71 -15.72 -17.19 -12.02
CA LEU A 71 -16.75 -16.63 -11.14
C LEU A 71 -18.12 -17.26 -11.37
N HIS A 72 -18.53 -17.45 -12.62
CA HIS A 72 -19.77 -18.12 -12.98
C HIS A 72 -19.82 -19.56 -12.42
N ARG A 73 -18.71 -20.30 -12.52
CA ARG A 73 -18.59 -21.65 -11.95
C ARG A 73 -18.76 -21.64 -10.43
N ASP A 74 -18.19 -20.65 -9.73
CA ASP A 74 -18.31 -20.53 -8.27
C ASP A 74 -19.76 -20.16 -7.87
N ALA A 75 -20.41 -19.27 -8.62
CA ALA A 75 -21.82 -18.93 -8.43
C ALA A 75 -22.76 -20.12 -8.71
N ALA A 76 -22.49 -20.92 -9.74
CA ALA A 76 -23.25 -22.13 -10.04
C ALA A 76 -23.14 -23.16 -8.91
N ARG A 77 -21.94 -23.34 -8.32
CA ARG A 77 -21.75 -24.19 -7.13
C ARG A 77 -22.53 -23.67 -5.93
N ALA A 78 -22.61 -22.35 -5.76
CA ALA A 78 -23.41 -21.70 -4.72
C ALA A 78 -24.92 -21.60 -5.04
N ARG A 79 -25.35 -22.10 -6.22
CA ARG A 79 -26.74 -22.02 -6.73
C ARG A 79 -27.30 -20.60 -6.76
N THR A 80 -26.46 -19.63 -7.12
CA THR A 80 -26.87 -18.22 -7.25
C THR A 80 -26.92 -17.80 -8.71
N PRO A 81 -27.90 -16.98 -9.13
CA PRO A 81 -27.90 -16.38 -10.45
C PRO A 81 -26.60 -15.62 -10.71
N PHE A 82 -26.13 -15.66 -11.95
CA PHE A 82 -24.94 -14.96 -12.37
C PHE A 82 -25.14 -14.39 -13.78
N SER A 83 -24.85 -13.12 -13.94
CA SER A 83 -24.74 -12.46 -15.26
C SER A 83 -23.45 -11.67 -15.31
N SER A 84 -22.91 -11.51 -16.52
CA SER A 84 -21.72 -10.69 -16.74
C SER A 84 -21.75 -10.05 -18.11
N ASN A 85 -21.18 -8.86 -18.20
CA ASN A 85 -20.97 -8.15 -19.45
C ASN A 85 -19.49 -7.75 -19.59
N VAL A 86 -19.00 -7.70 -20.83
CA VAL A 86 -17.64 -7.27 -21.15
C VAL A 86 -17.71 -6.33 -22.34
N GLN A 87 -16.97 -5.23 -22.26
CA GLN A 87 -16.85 -4.24 -23.31
C GLN A 87 -15.40 -3.75 -23.40
N GLN A 88 -14.88 -3.68 -24.61
CA GLN A 88 -13.58 -3.07 -24.85
C GLN A 88 -13.68 -1.54 -24.73
N ASP A 89 -12.69 -0.93 -24.07
CA ASP A 89 -12.55 0.53 -23.94
C ASP A 89 -11.09 0.91 -24.21
N GLY A 90 -10.79 1.30 -25.45
CA GLY A 90 -9.42 1.53 -25.90
C GLY A 90 -8.53 0.30 -25.69
N ALA A 91 -7.44 0.47 -24.93
CA ALA A 91 -6.51 -0.60 -24.57
C ALA A 91 -6.94 -1.42 -23.33
N ALA A 92 -8.05 -1.05 -22.70
CA ALA A 92 -8.58 -1.71 -21.51
C ALA A 92 -9.87 -2.49 -21.83
N TRP A 93 -10.26 -3.34 -20.90
CA TRP A 93 -11.51 -4.09 -20.91
C TRP A 93 -12.31 -3.71 -19.68
N ARG A 94 -13.48 -3.10 -19.90
CA ARG A 94 -14.46 -2.90 -18.85
C ARG A 94 -15.35 -4.11 -18.76
N TYR A 95 -15.71 -4.48 -17.54
CA TYR A 95 -16.62 -5.60 -17.32
C TYR A 95 -17.52 -5.33 -16.13
N SER A 96 -18.62 -6.05 -16.09
CA SER A 96 -19.51 -6.12 -14.95
C SER A 96 -19.90 -7.56 -14.69
N TRP A 97 -20.20 -7.87 -13.43
CA TRP A 97 -20.90 -9.09 -13.10
C TRP A 97 -21.89 -8.83 -11.97
N SER A 98 -22.95 -9.64 -11.94
CA SER A 98 -24.01 -9.59 -10.94
C SER A 98 -24.31 -10.99 -10.44
N SER A 99 -24.42 -11.11 -9.12
CA SER A 99 -24.93 -12.29 -8.42
C SER A 99 -25.63 -11.81 -7.14
N LYS A 100 -25.27 -12.31 -5.94
CA LYS A 100 -25.67 -11.68 -4.66
C LYS A 100 -25.08 -10.28 -4.48
N LEU A 101 -23.94 -10.03 -5.11
CA LEU A 101 -23.24 -8.74 -5.16
C LEU A 101 -23.15 -8.27 -6.61
N HIS A 102 -22.85 -6.99 -6.80
CA HIS A 102 -22.59 -6.41 -8.11
C HIS A 102 -21.16 -5.91 -8.16
N ALA A 103 -20.51 -6.11 -9.29
CA ALA A 103 -19.18 -5.58 -9.51
C ALA A 103 -19.03 -4.89 -10.85
N LEU A 104 -18.15 -3.90 -10.86
CA LEU A 104 -17.64 -3.24 -12.04
C LEU A 104 -16.12 -3.29 -11.97
N GLY A 105 -15.48 -3.60 -13.08
CA GLY A 105 -14.02 -3.64 -13.12
C GLY A 105 -13.43 -3.24 -14.45
N ILE A 106 -12.14 -2.95 -14.39
CA ILE A 106 -11.29 -2.52 -15.50
C ILE A 106 -10.07 -3.42 -15.49
N TYR A 107 -9.81 -4.07 -16.62
CA TYR A 107 -8.65 -4.91 -16.85
C TYR A 107 -7.78 -4.28 -17.96
N TRP A 108 -6.48 -4.18 -17.75
CA TRP A 108 -5.57 -3.68 -18.78
C TRP A 108 -4.16 -4.25 -18.63
N PHE A 109 -3.35 -4.10 -19.67
CA PHE A 109 -1.91 -4.35 -19.64
C PHE A 109 -1.17 -3.02 -19.51
N ALA A 110 -0.29 -2.93 -18.52
CA ALA A 110 0.61 -1.81 -18.27
C ALA A 110 2.01 -2.15 -18.83
N PRO A 111 2.36 -1.67 -20.05
CA PRO A 111 3.63 -1.99 -20.70
C PRO A 111 4.86 -1.55 -19.88
N GLU A 112 4.78 -0.39 -19.24
CA GLU A 112 5.84 0.22 -18.43
C GLU A 112 6.23 -0.61 -17.20
N LEU A 113 5.30 -1.41 -16.68
CA LEU A 113 5.54 -2.32 -15.56
C LEU A 113 5.62 -3.79 -15.99
N LYS A 114 5.34 -4.09 -17.27
CA LYS A 114 5.17 -5.46 -17.80
C LYS A 114 4.22 -6.30 -16.94
N ARG A 115 3.06 -5.73 -16.62
CA ARG A 115 2.04 -6.35 -15.76
C ARG A 115 0.65 -6.14 -16.33
N THR A 116 -0.22 -7.11 -16.09
CA THR A 116 -1.66 -6.92 -16.21
C THR A 116 -2.22 -6.45 -14.89
N PHE A 117 -3.17 -5.54 -14.92
CA PHE A 117 -3.92 -5.07 -13.76
C PHE A 117 -5.40 -5.36 -13.93
N LEU A 118 -6.08 -5.58 -12.81
CA LEU A 118 -7.52 -5.63 -12.68
C LEU A 118 -7.89 -4.79 -11.46
N VAL A 119 -8.63 -3.71 -11.67
CA VAL A 119 -9.24 -2.89 -10.62
C VAL A 119 -10.73 -3.17 -10.65
N GLU A 120 -11.30 -3.60 -9.52
CA GLU A 120 -12.72 -3.96 -9.43
C GLU A 120 -13.33 -3.37 -8.16
N ALA A 121 -14.47 -2.71 -8.32
CA ALA A 121 -15.33 -2.31 -7.22
C ALA A 121 -16.44 -3.36 -7.08
N VAL A 122 -16.70 -3.80 -5.85
CA VAL A 122 -17.77 -4.75 -5.53
C VAL A 122 -18.68 -4.12 -4.47
N GLY A 123 -19.99 -4.19 -4.69
CA GLY A 123 -20.99 -3.61 -3.79
C GLY A 123 -22.33 -4.35 -3.84
N THR A 124 -23.35 -3.71 -3.26
CA THR A 124 -24.73 -4.24 -3.21
C THR A 124 -25.66 -3.37 -4.04
N SER A 125 -26.94 -3.76 -4.19
CA SER A 125 -27.93 -2.89 -4.85
C SER A 125 -28.15 -1.57 -4.12
N LYS A 126 -27.98 -1.54 -2.79
CA LYS A 126 -28.08 -0.32 -1.97
C LYS A 126 -26.84 0.56 -2.08
N ASN A 127 -25.68 -0.07 -2.24
CA ASN A 127 -24.37 0.59 -2.36
C ASN A 127 -23.70 0.18 -3.67
N PRO A 128 -24.12 0.74 -4.82
CA PRO A 128 -23.64 0.34 -6.13
C PRO A 128 -22.17 0.72 -6.33
N PRO A 129 -21.36 -0.14 -6.99
CA PRO A 129 -19.91 0.02 -7.08
C PRO A 129 -19.41 1.14 -8.00
N LYS A 130 -20.27 1.72 -8.85
CA LYS A 130 -19.89 2.62 -9.94
C LYS A 130 -19.08 3.84 -9.46
N LYS A 131 -19.61 4.59 -8.50
CA LYS A 131 -18.95 5.80 -7.99
C LYS A 131 -17.60 5.51 -7.35
N ALA A 132 -17.49 4.39 -6.64
CA ALA A 132 -16.22 3.97 -6.04
C ALA A 132 -15.18 3.60 -7.10
N LEU A 133 -15.58 2.85 -8.14
CA LEU A 133 -14.67 2.51 -9.22
C LEU A 133 -14.17 3.76 -9.94
N GLU A 134 -15.07 4.69 -10.29
CA GLU A 134 -14.74 5.94 -10.97
C GLU A 134 -13.77 6.78 -10.11
N ALA A 135 -14.07 6.97 -8.83
CA ALA A 135 -13.25 7.76 -7.93
C ALA A 135 -11.84 7.20 -7.70
N VAL A 136 -11.67 5.87 -7.76
CA VAL A 136 -10.36 5.21 -7.72
C VAL A 136 -9.67 5.29 -9.07
N TRP A 137 -10.38 4.99 -10.15
CA TRP A 137 -9.83 4.92 -11.50
C TRP A 137 -9.29 6.27 -11.98
N GLU A 138 -10.02 7.36 -11.73
CA GLU A 138 -9.60 8.72 -12.08
C GLU A 138 -8.27 9.15 -11.43
N ARG A 139 -7.90 8.53 -10.32
CA ARG A 139 -6.68 8.82 -9.54
C ARG A 139 -5.74 7.62 -9.50
N PHE A 140 -5.96 6.62 -10.36
CA PHE A 140 -5.12 5.43 -10.40
C PHE A 140 -3.87 5.74 -11.20
N GLU A 141 -2.72 5.65 -10.55
CA GLU A 141 -1.45 5.96 -11.17
C GLU A 141 -0.47 4.81 -11.04
N LEU A 142 0.30 4.60 -12.11
CA LEU A 142 1.39 3.63 -12.15
C LEU A 142 2.72 4.35 -11.98
N SER A 143 3.64 3.71 -11.25
CA SER A 143 4.98 4.23 -10.97
C SER A 143 6.00 3.21 -11.47
N PRO A 144 6.38 3.24 -12.76
CA PRO A 144 7.32 2.28 -13.34
C PRO A 144 8.77 2.44 -12.83
N GLY A 145 9.12 3.64 -12.36
CA GLY A 145 10.47 3.99 -11.93
C GLY A 145 10.64 4.12 -10.42
N ASP A 146 11.80 4.69 -10.06
CA ASP A 146 12.21 4.97 -8.69
C ASP A 146 11.86 6.40 -8.28
N PRO A 147 11.43 6.67 -7.03
CA PRO A 147 11.09 5.74 -5.96
C PRO A 147 9.63 5.26 -6.00
N TRP A 148 9.36 4.12 -5.34
CA TRP A 148 7.98 3.67 -5.11
C TRP A 148 7.40 4.24 -3.83
N LEU A 149 6.16 4.72 -3.92
CA LEU A 149 5.35 5.08 -2.76
C LEU A 149 4.79 3.82 -2.09
N TRP A 150 5.05 3.70 -0.80
CA TRP A 150 4.43 2.76 0.13
C TRP A 150 3.57 3.56 1.09
N SER A 151 2.26 3.45 0.96
CA SER A 151 1.33 4.20 1.80
C SER A 151 0.19 3.32 2.30
N LEU A 152 0.06 3.24 3.63
CA LEU A 152 -0.90 2.39 4.32
C LEU A 152 -1.25 2.95 5.71
N TYR A 153 -2.52 3.22 5.98
CA TYR A 153 -3.00 3.72 7.28
C TYR A 153 -2.19 4.91 7.82
N GLY A 154 -1.92 5.90 6.97
CA GLY A 154 -1.18 7.11 7.33
C GLY A 154 0.33 6.92 7.52
N LEU A 155 0.87 5.70 7.40
CA LEU A 155 2.30 5.49 7.14
C LEU A 155 2.52 5.74 5.65
N ALA A 156 3.39 6.69 5.29
CA ALA A 156 3.70 6.99 3.89
C ALA A 156 5.21 7.18 3.70
N LEU A 157 5.80 6.40 2.79
CA LEU A 157 7.23 6.39 2.51
C LEU A 157 7.52 6.23 1.01
N LYS A 158 8.55 6.91 0.52
CA LYS A 158 9.13 6.68 -0.81
C LYS A 158 10.40 5.87 -0.64
N LEU A 159 10.41 4.65 -1.17
CA LEU A 159 11.55 3.75 -1.07
C LEU A 159 12.09 3.40 -2.44
N PRO A 160 13.42 3.18 -2.56
CA PRO A 160 14.00 2.64 -3.77
C PRO A 160 13.34 1.32 -4.18
N THR A 161 13.10 1.10 -5.48
CA THR A 161 12.45 -0.10 -6.04
C THR A 161 13.16 -1.42 -5.71
N GLY A 162 14.43 -1.35 -5.31
CA GLY A 162 15.19 -2.50 -4.80
C GLY A 162 14.71 -3.04 -3.46
N PHE A 163 13.93 -2.26 -2.70
CA PHE A 163 13.31 -2.72 -1.46
C PHE A 163 12.02 -3.51 -1.73
N GLN A 164 12.03 -4.77 -1.32
CA GLN A 164 10.88 -5.66 -1.40
C GLN A 164 10.24 -5.78 -0.03
N LEU A 165 8.91 -5.58 0.01
CA LEU A 165 8.14 -5.84 1.22
C LEU A 165 8.21 -7.33 1.58
N VAL A 166 8.60 -7.61 2.81
CA VAL A 166 8.57 -8.94 3.42
C VAL A 166 7.18 -9.22 3.95
N GLN A 167 6.66 -8.32 4.79
CA GLN A 167 5.33 -8.45 5.38
C GLN A 167 4.82 -7.10 5.92
N PRO A 168 3.52 -6.81 5.81
CA PRO A 168 2.86 -5.81 6.62
C PRO A 168 2.35 -6.42 7.94
N THR A 169 2.51 -5.71 9.06
CA THR A 169 1.89 -6.04 10.34
C THR A 169 0.99 -4.89 10.78
N LEU A 170 -0.30 -5.18 10.96
CA LEU A 170 -1.32 -4.19 11.29
C LEU A 170 -1.88 -4.52 12.68
N ARG A 171 -1.69 -3.59 13.63
CA ARG A 171 -2.21 -3.68 15.00
C ARG A 171 -2.95 -2.39 15.33
N ALA A 172 -3.84 -2.44 16.31
CA ALA A 172 -4.51 -1.24 16.81
C ALA A 172 -3.45 -0.19 17.21
N GLY A 173 -3.50 0.98 16.57
CA GLY A 173 -2.54 2.05 16.82
C GLY A 173 -1.12 1.83 16.28
N ARG A 174 -0.80 0.73 15.57
CA ARG A 174 0.54 0.51 15.01
C ARG A 174 0.51 -0.18 13.65
N THR A 175 1.15 0.44 12.67
CA THR A 175 1.37 -0.12 11.32
C THR A 175 2.87 -0.33 11.13
N THR A 176 3.28 -1.54 10.79
CA THR A 176 4.69 -1.87 10.52
C THR A 176 4.82 -2.45 9.12
N LEU A 177 5.74 -1.92 8.32
CA LEU A 177 6.14 -2.46 7.03
C LEU A 177 7.61 -2.87 7.08
N GLU A 178 7.89 -4.15 6.86
CA GLU A 178 9.25 -4.67 6.81
C GLU A 178 9.71 -4.87 5.37
N PHE A 179 10.89 -4.36 5.04
CA PHE A 179 11.47 -4.44 3.70
C PHE A 179 12.86 -5.09 3.74
N ARG A 180 13.21 -5.73 2.63
CA ARG A 180 14.55 -6.23 2.35
C ARG A 180 15.01 -5.78 0.98
N ALA A 181 16.27 -5.38 0.90
CA ALA A 181 17.00 -5.16 -0.34
C ALA A 181 18.32 -5.95 -0.29
N ARG A 182 19.03 -6.04 -1.41
CA ARG A 182 20.38 -6.62 -1.41
C ARG A 182 21.28 -5.78 -0.50
N GLY A 183 21.71 -6.36 0.63
CA GLY A 183 22.59 -5.67 1.56
C GLY A 183 21.92 -4.60 2.43
N ALA A 184 20.58 -4.58 2.50
CA ALA A 184 19.87 -3.77 3.50
C ALA A 184 18.58 -4.44 4.01
N ARG A 185 18.22 -4.11 5.25
CA ARG A 185 16.90 -4.38 5.85
C ARG A 185 16.35 -3.06 6.35
N LEU A 186 15.09 -2.78 6.04
CA LEU A 186 14.39 -1.60 6.52
C LEU A 186 13.11 -1.99 7.26
N VAL A 187 12.84 -1.32 8.37
CA VAL A 187 11.59 -1.42 9.11
C VAL A 187 11.02 -0.01 9.23
N ALA A 188 9.81 0.14 8.69
CA ALA A 188 9.04 1.36 8.74
C ALA A 188 7.85 1.18 9.67
N GLU A 189 7.63 2.11 10.58
CA GLU A 189 6.56 2.03 11.56
C GLU A 189 5.79 3.33 11.67
N ARG A 190 4.47 3.23 11.84
CA ARG A 190 3.62 4.33 12.26
C ARG A 190 2.94 3.97 13.58
N TRP A 191 3.01 4.87 14.54
CA TRP A 191 2.35 4.79 15.83
C TRP A 191 1.25 5.86 15.93
N GLY A 192 0.08 5.44 16.39
CA GLY A 192 -1.00 6.34 16.77
C GLY A 192 -0.71 6.88 18.16
N PHE A 193 -1.24 8.06 18.46
CA PHE A 193 -1.02 8.73 19.75
C PHE A 193 0.39 9.33 19.89
N GLY A 194 0.89 9.93 18.80
CA GLY A 194 2.22 10.55 18.77
C GLY A 194 2.39 11.63 19.85
N ARG A 195 1.38 12.48 20.04
CA ARG A 195 1.35 13.54 21.06
C ARG A 195 1.58 12.97 22.45
N GLN A 196 0.80 11.98 22.83
CA GLN A 196 0.88 11.37 24.16
C GLN A 196 2.26 10.73 24.41
N LEU A 197 2.83 10.10 23.38
CA LEU A 197 4.16 9.49 23.46
C LEU A 197 5.25 10.57 23.60
N VAL A 198 5.17 11.64 22.81
CA VAL A 198 6.14 12.74 22.82
C VAL A 198 6.03 13.58 24.09
N GLU A 199 4.83 13.92 24.56
CA GLU A 199 4.63 14.67 25.81
C GLU A 199 5.16 13.89 27.03
N LYS A 200 4.96 12.57 27.05
CA LYS A 200 5.37 11.74 28.18
C LYS A 200 6.86 11.43 28.20
N HIS A 201 7.46 11.16 27.04
CA HIS A 201 8.82 10.64 26.95
C HIS A 201 9.81 11.59 26.28
N GLY A 202 9.34 12.56 25.49
CA GLY A 202 10.16 13.28 24.53
C GLY A 202 10.45 12.43 23.28
N LEU A 203 10.63 13.08 22.13
CA LEU A 203 10.82 12.39 20.85
C LEU A 203 12.10 11.52 20.81
N ALA A 204 13.22 12.09 21.26
CA ALA A 204 14.52 11.42 21.23
C ALA A 204 14.57 10.20 22.16
N GLU A 205 14.14 10.35 23.41
CA GLU A 205 14.12 9.27 24.39
C GLU A 205 13.10 8.18 24.02
N TRP A 206 11.95 8.56 23.46
CA TRP A 206 11.01 7.59 22.89
C TRP A 206 11.67 6.77 21.77
N ALA A 207 12.35 7.44 20.82
CA ALA A 207 13.02 6.79 19.70
C ALA A 207 14.16 5.88 20.18
N ALA A 208 14.98 6.36 21.12
CA ALA A 208 16.07 5.59 21.70
C ALA A 208 15.57 4.36 22.44
N SER A 209 14.51 4.48 23.23
CA SER A 209 13.86 3.36 23.93
C SER A 209 13.28 2.34 22.95
N LEU A 210 12.49 2.78 21.97
CA LEU A 210 11.85 1.90 20.98
C LEU A 210 12.87 1.10 20.18
N HIS A 211 13.96 1.75 19.75
CA HIS A 211 14.95 1.16 18.86
C HIS A 211 16.20 0.64 19.58
N ARG A 212 16.20 0.67 20.93
CA ARG A 212 17.30 0.25 21.82
C ARG A 212 18.62 0.94 21.46
N LEU A 213 18.57 2.26 21.28
CA LEU A 213 19.73 3.09 21.00
C LEU A 213 20.41 3.48 22.32
N PRO A 214 21.72 3.78 22.30
CA PRO A 214 22.39 4.37 23.46
C PRO A 214 21.68 5.67 23.90
N GLN A 215 21.51 5.86 25.21
CA GLN A 215 20.89 7.09 25.73
C GLN A 215 21.71 8.34 25.35
N GLY A 216 21.03 9.45 25.09
CA GLY A 216 21.66 10.72 24.69
C GLY A 216 22.33 10.69 23.30
N SER A 217 22.16 9.63 22.52
CA SER A 217 22.70 9.54 21.17
C SER A 217 21.69 10.00 20.12
N GLY A 218 22.16 10.76 19.12
CA GLY A 218 21.34 11.28 18.01
C GLY A 218 21.17 12.79 18.05
N THR A 219 20.42 13.31 17.08
CA THR A 219 20.15 14.75 16.92
C THR A 219 18.66 14.95 16.73
N THR A 220 18.11 15.89 17.48
CA THR A 220 16.71 16.31 17.37
C THR A 220 16.67 17.69 16.72
N ASP A 221 15.81 17.84 15.73
CA ASP A 221 15.51 19.11 15.05
C ASP A 221 14.00 19.24 14.93
N GLY A 222 13.39 19.96 15.89
CA GLY A 222 11.95 20.10 16.03
C GLY A 222 11.22 18.74 16.06
N PRO A 223 10.34 18.44 15.08
CA PRO A 223 9.59 17.19 15.03
C PRO A 223 10.40 16.00 14.51
N ARG A 224 11.71 16.16 14.27
CA ARG A 224 12.57 15.15 13.67
C ARG A 224 13.64 14.68 14.64
N PHE A 225 13.89 13.37 14.66
CA PHE A 225 15.02 12.76 15.35
C PHE A 225 15.81 11.87 14.38
N HIS A 226 17.13 11.99 14.42
CA HIS A 226 18.06 11.25 13.60
C HIS A 226 19.14 10.62 14.47
N TRP A 227 19.40 9.34 14.23
CA TRP A 227 20.54 8.64 14.80
C TRP A 227 21.26 7.81 13.75
N LYS A 228 22.60 7.79 13.82
CA LYS A 228 23.46 6.91 13.03
C LYS A 228 24.44 6.19 13.96
N GLY A 229 24.73 4.93 13.65
CA GLY A 229 25.76 4.18 14.36
C GLY A 229 26.26 2.98 13.58
N GLU A 230 27.43 2.50 13.99
CA GLU A 230 28.05 1.31 13.43
C GLU A 230 27.81 0.10 14.33
N ARG A 231 27.56 -1.06 13.72
CA ARG A 231 27.51 -2.35 14.40
C ARG A 231 28.88 -2.99 14.30
N ARG A 232 29.56 -3.12 15.44
CA ARG A 232 30.89 -3.76 15.54
C ARG A 232 30.91 -5.23 15.09
N ILE A 233 29.76 -5.92 15.06
CA ILE A 233 29.64 -7.34 14.70
C ILE A 233 28.34 -7.54 13.92
N GLY A 234 28.40 -8.09 12.71
CA GLY A 234 27.22 -8.51 11.95
C GLY A 234 27.34 -8.34 10.43
N TRP A 235 26.33 -8.86 9.71
CA TRP A 235 26.24 -8.80 8.24
C TRP A 235 25.90 -7.38 7.70
N PHE A 236 25.50 -6.45 8.57
CA PHE A 236 25.16 -5.05 8.26
C PHE A 236 25.97 -4.12 9.18
N PRO A 237 27.03 -3.47 8.67
CA PRO A 237 27.94 -2.66 9.48
C PRO A 237 27.32 -1.34 9.96
N SER A 238 26.27 -0.84 9.30
CA SER A 238 25.70 0.48 9.59
C SER A 238 24.21 0.38 9.89
N ARG A 239 23.76 1.24 10.81
CA ARG A 239 22.35 1.46 11.12
C ARG A 239 22.04 2.95 11.17
N THR A 240 20.93 3.32 10.54
CA THR A 240 20.36 4.67 10.64
C THR A 240 18.91 4.57 11.10
N VAL A 241 18.52 5.48 12.00
CA VAL A 241 17.17 5.63 12.53
C VAL A 241 16.71 7.06 12.27
N LEU A 242 15.59 7.20 11.57
CA LEU A 242 14.90 8.46 11.36
C LEU A 242 13.52 8.37 12.02
N VAL A 243 13.13 9.38 12.79
CA VAL A 243 11.81 9.47 13.39
C VAL A 243 11.23 10.85 13.13
N ARG A 244 9.96 10.90 12.68
CA ARG A 244 9.20 12.12 12.47
C ARG A 244 7.93 12.09 13.33
N TYR A 245 7.69 13.14 14.09
CA TYR A 245 6.40 13.43 14.69
C TYR A 245 5.55 14.28 13.74
N ASP A 246 4.38 13.79 13.39
CA ASP A 246 3.36 14.52 12.63
C ASP A 246 2.27 14.99 13.62
N GLU A 247 2.31 16.28 13.97
CA GLU A 247 1.41 16.91 14.92
C GLU A 247 -0.04 16.94 14.43
N GLU A 248 -0.25 17.22 13.14
CA GLU A 248 -1.58 17.35 12.52
C GLU A 248 -2.30 16.00 12.50
N ARG A 249 -1.58 14.94 12.16
CA ARG A 249 -2.13 13.58 12.16
C ARG A 249 -2.06 12.92 13.54
N ASN A 250 -1.34 13.52 14.49
CA ASN A 250 -1.05 12.95 15.80
C ASN A 250 -0.36 11.56 15.71
N HIS A 251 0.59 11.41 14.79
CA HIS A 251 1.29 10.14 14.52
C HIS A 251 2.80 10.28 14.67
N LEU A 252 3.46 9.23 15.14
CA LEU A 252 4.91 9.08 15.03
C LEU A 252 5.21 8.12 13.89
N THR A 253 6.14 8.49 13.02
CA THR A 253 6.66 7.60 11.98
C THR A 253 8.14 7.35 12.22
N SER A 254 8.58 6.09 12.20
CA SER A 254 9.99 5.74 12.28
C SER A 254 10.43 4.88 11.10
N VAL A 255 11.67 5.10 10.66
CA VAL A 255 12.36 4.30 9.66
C VAL A 255 13.70 3.88 10.26
N VAL A 256 13.89 2.57 10.39
CA VAL A 256 15.15 1.95 10.80
C VAL A 256 15.71 1.19 9.62
N CYS A 257 16.94 1.51 9.20
CA CYS A 257 17.62 0.78 8.15
C CYS A 257 18.95 0.24 8.66
N ASP A 258 19.14 -1.07 8.54
CA ASP A 258 20.43 -1.75 8.66
C ASP A 258 20.98 -1.98 7.25
N PHE A 259 22.16 -1.46 6.91
CA PHE A 259 22.67 -1.48 5.53
C PHE A 259 24.19 -1.68 5.44
N ARG A 260 24.64 -2.09 4.25
CA ARG A 260 26.06 -2.29 3.88
C ARG A 260 26.65 -1.15 3.05
N SER A 261 25.85 -0.54 2.18
CA SER A 261 26.27 0.59 1.32
C SER A 261 25.54 1.85 1.73
N LYS A 262 26.23 2.99 1.66
CA LYS A 262 25.66 4.32 1.92
C LYS A 262 24.50 4.67 0.96
N ASP A 263 24.45 4.08 -0.22
CA ASP A 263 23.35 4.31 -1.18
C ASP A 263 21.98 3.80 -0.67
N LEU A 264 21.99 2.92 0.33
CA LEU A 264 20.79 2.37 0.97
C LEU A 264 20.53 3.02 2.34
N GLU A 265 21.32 4.05 2.69
CA GLU A 265 21.10 4.83 3.89
C GLU A 265 19.79 5.62 3.76
N PRO A 266 18.87 5.52 4.74
CA PRO A 266 17.61 6.23 4.70
C PRO A 266 17.82 7.73 4.75
N GLN A 267 17.03 8.43 3.95
CA GLN A 267 17.07 9.87 3.80
C GLN A 267 15.75 10.49 4.29
N TRP A 268 15.76 11.76 4.65
CA TRP A 268 14.56 12.44 5.15
C TRP A 268 13.46 12.59 4.10
N ASP A 269 13.81 12.65 2.82
CA ASP A 269 12.88 12.69 1.69
C ASP A 269 12.16 11.35 1.44
N TRP A 270 12.59 10.27 2.12
CA TRP A 270 11.86 9.01 2.12
C TRP A 270 10.54 9.11 2.87
N PHE A 271 10.37 10.09 3.76
CA PHE A 271 9.06 10.36 4.36
C PHE A 271 8.20 11.17 3.40
N ALA A 272 7.06 10.60 3.00
CA ALA A 272 6.09 11.30 2.18
C ALA A 272 5.19 12.25 2.99
#